data_AF-A0A2H9NP06-F1
#
_entry.id   AF-A0A2H9NP06-F1
#
_cell.length_a   1.000
_cell.length_b   1.000
_cell.length_c   1.000
_cell.angle_alpha   90.00
_cell.angle_beta   90.00
_cell.angle_gamma   90.00
#
_symmetry.space_group_name_H-M   'P 1'
#
loop_
_entity.id
_entity.type
_entity.pdbx_description
1 polymer ?
#
loop_
_entity_poly.entity_id
_entity_poly.type
_entity_poly.pdbx_seq_one_letter_code
_entity_poly.pdbx_strand_id
1 'polypeptide(L)'
;MNLALFDLDNTLLSGDSDFEWSQFLIEQGVLDRELFEAMNLAFYEQYKAGTLDIHEFLDFQLKPLSRHARTVLDGWHAEFMRRKVRPMMGDKARALVAQHKSAADVCVIITATNSFVTAPIAREF
;
A
#
# COMPACT_ATOMS: atom_id res chain seq x y z
N MET A 1 25.58 -7.92 -12.53
CA MET A 1 24.47 -6.97 -12.32
C MET A 1 23.20 -7.69 -12.66
N ASN A 2 22.46 -8.13 -11.63
CA ASN A 2 21.17 -8.80 -11.81
C ASN A 2 20.03 -7.79 -11.63
N LEU A 3 18.83 -8.22 -11.99
CA LEU A 3 17.58 -7.53 -11.67
C LEU A 3 16.90 -8.31 -10.55
N ALA A 4 16.72 -7.67 -9.38
CA ALA A 4 16.03 -8.23 -8.23
C ALA A 4 14.63 -7.60 -8.12
N LEU A 5 13.61 -8.43 -8.32
CA LEU A 5 12.20 -8.02 -8.29
C LEU A 5 11.59 -8.47 -6.96
N PHE A 6 11.00 -7.53 -6.23
CA PHE A 6 10.35 -7.80 -4.95
C PHE A 6 8.88 -7.41 -5.03
N ASP A 7 8.02 -8.33 -4.61
CA ASP A 7 6.68 -7.95 -4.18
C ASP A 7 6.76 -7.18 -2.84
N LEU A 8 5.73 -6.40 -2.51
CA LEU A 8 5.72 -5.54 -1.31
C LEU A 8 4.92 -6.16 -0.16
N ASP A 9 3.62 -6.25 -0.35
CA ASP A 9 2.64 -6.58 0.69
C ASP A 9 2.69 -8.06 1.01
N ASN A 10 2.80 -8.42 2.29
CA ASN A 10 3.08 -9.78 2.76
C ASN A 10 4.42 -10.39 2.27
N THR A 11 5.27 -9.61 1.60
CA THR A 11 6.59 -10.04 1.11
C THR A 11 7.72 -9.26 1.80
N LEU A 12 7.89 -7.97 1.47
CA LEU A 12 8.84 -7.08 2.14
C LEU A 12 8.25 -6.47 3.42
N LEU A 13 6.93 -6.30 3.46
CA LEU A 13 6.18 -5.92 4.64
C LEU A 13 5.53 -7.15 5.29
N SER A 14 5.54 -7.20 6.62
CA SER A 14 4.73 -8.16 7.39
C SER A 14 3.29 -7.67 7.55
N GLY A 15 2.65 -7.34 6.43
CA GLY A 15 1.28 -6.85 6.37
C GLY A 15 0.93 -6.30 4.98
N ASP A 16 -0.30 -5.81 4.86
CA ASP A 16 -0.89 -5.27 3.64
C ASP A 16 -1.03 -3.74 3.75
N SER A 17 -0.24 -3.01 2.98
CA SER A 17 -0.20 -1.55 3.02
C SER A 17 -1.43 -0.88 2.40
N ASP A 18 -2.12 -1.50 1.46
CA ASP A 18 -3.35 -0.95 0.87
C ASP A 18 -4.51 -1.05 1.87
N PHE A 19 -4.63 -2.22 2.50
CA PHE A 19 -5.59 -2.45 3.57
C PHE A 19 -5.34 -1.52 4.76
N GLU A 20 -4.10 -1.44 5.24
CA GLU A 20 -3.76 -0.59 6.40
C GLU A 20 -3.89 0.90 6.10
N TRP A 21 -3.66 1.34 4.86
CA TRP A 21 -3.92 2.73 4.46
C TRP A 21 -5.40 3.09 4.61
N SER A 22 -6.27 2.19 4.16
CA SER A 22 -7.72 2.36 4.31
C SER A 22 -8.15 2.38 5.78
N GLN A 23 -7.64 1.46 6.59
CA GLN A 23 -7.90 1.46 8.04
C GLN A 23 -7.40 2.74 8.71
N PHE A 24 -6.22 3.23 8.32
CA PHE A 24 -5.69 4.49 8.82
C PHE A 24 -6.60 5.68 8.49
N LEU A 25 -7.11 5.76 7.25
CA LEU A 25 -8.05 6.83 6.87
C LEU A 25 -9.39 6.75 7.62
N ILE A 26 -9.87 5.54 7.93
CA ILE A 26 -11.03 5.33 8.82
C ILE A 26 -10.71 5.83 10.23
N GLU A 27 -9.54 5.50 10.79
CA GLU A 27 -9.09 5.99 12.11
C GLU A 27 -8.98 7.51 12.17
N GLN A 28 -8.65 8.17 11.04
CA GLN A 28 -8.62 9.63 10.93
C GLN A 28 -10.01 10.26 10.73
N GLY A 29 -11.07 9.47 10.62
CA GLY A 29 -12.44 9.95 10.34
C GLY A 29 -12.63 10.47 8.91
N VAL A 30 -11.74 10.11 7.98
CA VAL A 30 -11.80 10.50 6.56
C VAL A 30 -12.73 9.58 5.78
N LEU A 31 -12.73 8.30 6.14
CA LEU A 31 -13.59 7.27 5.56
C LEU A 31 -14.65 6.83 6.57
N ASP A 32 -15.85 6.61 6.08
CA ASP A 32 -16.93 5.95 6.83
C ASP A 32 -16.66 4.44 6.85
N ARG A 33 -16.58 3.86 8.06
CA ARG A 33 -16.18 2.46 8.24
C ARG A 33 -17.19 1.52 7.60
N GLU A 34 -18.45 1.69 7.94
CA GLU A 34 -19.54 0.81 7.56
C GLU A 34 -19.72 0.78 6.05
N LEU A 35 -19.70 1.96 5.40
CA LEU A 35 -19.73 2.07 3.95
C LEU A 35 -18.51 1.41 3.30
N PHE A 36 -17.32 1.63 3.87
CA PHE A 36 -16.09 1.14 3.28
C PHE A 36 -15.98 -0.39 3.35
N GLU A 37 -16.30 -0.96 4.52
CA GLU A 37 -16.31 -2.41 4.72
C GLU A 37 -17.35 -3.10 3.84
N ALA A 38 -18.56 -2.52 3.71
CA ALA A 38 -19.60 -3.07 2.84
C ALA A 38 -19.18 -3.07 1.36
N MET A 39 -18.56 -1.99 0.88
CA MET A 39 -18.10 -1.90 -0.50
C MET A 39 -16.92 -2.84 -0.78
N ASN A 40 -15.95 -2.92 0.13
CA ASN A 40 -14.86 -3.89 0.01
C ASN A 40 -15.35 -5.32 -0.04
N LEU A 41 -16.33 -5.68 0.79
CA LEU A 41 -16.91 -7.01 0.75
C LEU A 41 -17.57 -7.29 -0.61
N ALA A 42 -18.33 -6.33 -1.15
CA ALA A 42 -18.95 -6.45 -2.47
C ALA A 42 -17.90 -6.64 -3.59
N PHE A 43 -16.84 -5.82 -3.61
CA PHE A 43 -15.75 -5.97 -4.57
C PHE A 43 -15.00 -7.29 -4.40
N TYR A 44 -14.81 -7.77 -3.16
CA TYR A 44 -14.17 -9.05 -2.90
C TYR A 44 -15.00 -10.24 -3.40
N GLU A 45 -16.33 -10.19 -3.26
CA GLU A 45 -17.21 -11.21 -3.86
C GLU A 45 -17.17 -11.18 -5.39
N GLN A 46 -17.20 -9.98 -6.00
CA GLN A 46 -17.04 -9.84 -7.46
C GLN A 46 -15.69 -10.37 -7.95
N TYR A 47 -14.61 -10.11 -7.21
CA TYR A 47 -13.28 -10.64 -7.51
C TYR A 47 -13.27 -12.17 -7.49
N LYS A 48 -13.84 -12.78 -6.43
CA LYS A 48 -13.97 -14.25 -6.34
C LYS A 48 -14.82 -14.85 -7.45
N ALA A 49 -15.84 -14.12 -7.90
CA ALA A 49 -16.69 -14.52 -9.02
C ALA A 49 -16.05 -14.27 -10.41
N GLY A 50 -14.91 -13.58 -10.47
CA GLY A 50 -14.27 -13.18 -11.73
C GLY A 50 -15.03 -12.09 -12.49
N THR A 51 -15.91 -11.35 -11.81
CA THR A 51 -16.80 -10.32 -12.40
C THR A 51 -16.46 -8.90 -11.94
N LEU A 52 -15.36 -8.72 -11.21
CA LEU A 52 -14.92 -7.42 -10.73
C LEU A 52 -14.69 -6.44 -11.90
N ASP A 53 -15.38 -5.30 -11.87
CA ASP A 53 -14.98 -4.16 -12.68
C ASP A 53 -13.83 -3.43 -12.00
N ILE A 54 -12.65 -3.51 -12.60
CA ILE A 54 -11.43 -2.90 -12.07
C ILE A 54 -11.53 -1.37 -12.02
N HIS A 55 -12.29 -0.73 -12.91
CA HIS A 55 -12.44 0.72 -12.92
C HIS A 55 -13.36 1.20 -11.79
N GLU A 56 -14.46 0.48 -11.51
CA GLU A 56 -15.33 0.79 -10.37
C GLU A 56 -14.59 0.61 -9.04
N PHE A 57 -13.84 -0.49 -8.91
CA PHE A 57 -13.00 -0.74 -7.74
C PHE A 57 -11.98 0.38 -7.52
N LEU A 58 -11.27 0.79 -8.58
CA LEU A 58 -10.26 1.84 -8.48
C LEU A 58 -10.87 3.22 -8.24
N ASP A 59 -12.02 3.58 -8.82
CA ASP A 59 -12.68 4.87 -8.50
C ASP A 59 -13.07 4.92 -7.01
N PHE A 60 -13.52 3.79 -6.46
CA PHE A 60 -13.82 3.68 -5.04
C PHE A 60 -12.57 3.77 -4.15
N GLN A 61 -11.57 2.91 -4.37
CA GLN A 61 -10.34 2.86 -3.55
C GLN A 61 -9.55 4.17 -3.59
N LEU A 62 -9.46 4.79 -4.76
CA LEU A 62 -8.66 6.01 -4.96
C LEU A 62 -9.44 7.29 -4.66
N LYS A 63 -10.74 7.20 -4.30
CA LYS A 63 -11.59 8.37 -4.08
C LYS A 63 -11.01 9.39 -3.09
N PRO A 64 -10.41 8.99 -1.95
CA PRO A 64 -9.81 9.94 -1.02
C PRO A 64 -8.72 10.79 -1.69
N LEU A 65 -7.92 10.19 -2.58
CA LEU A 65 -6.83 10.89 -3.27
C LEU A 65 -7.35 12.01 -4.18
N SER A 66 -8.56 11.87 -4.72
CA SER A 66 -9.21 12.89 -5.56
C SER A 66 -9.90 14.01 -4.77
N ARG A 67 -10.25 13.76 -3.50
CA ARG A 67 -11.08 14.65 -2.68
C ARG A 67 -10.30 15.58 -1.75
N HIS A 68 -9.02 15.32 -1.56
CA HIS A 68 -8.19 16.05 -0.62
C HIS A 68 -7.00 16.71 -1.31
N ALA A 69 -6.62 17.90 -0.83
CA ALA A 69 -5.44 18.59 -1.33
C ALA A 69 -4.18 17.75 -1.07
N ARG A 70 -3.22 17.84 -2.00
CA ARG A 70 -1.98 17.05 -1.95
C ARG A 70 -1.23 17.20 -0.61
N THR A 71 -1.20 18.41 -0.05
CA THR A 71 -0.54 18.68 1.24
C THR A 71 -1.17 17.94 2.42
N VAL A 72 -2.51 17.78 2.41
CA VAL A 72 -3.23 17.02 3.42
C VAL A 72 -2.92 15.54 3.28
N LEU A 73 -2.97 15.03 2.05
CA LEU A 73 -2.64 13.64 1.72
C LEU A 73 -1.20 13.30 2.14
N ASP A 74 -0.22 14.15 1.83
CA ASP A 74 1.17 13.95 2.23
C ASP A 74 1.34 13.95 3.76
N GLY A 75 0.60 14.80 4.48
CA GLY A 75 0.61 14.82 5.94
C GLY A 75 0.05 13.53 6.56
N TRP A 76 -1.07 13.04 6.03
CA TRP A 76 -1.64 11.75 6.41
C TRP A 76 -0.71 10.59 6.07
N HIS A 77 -0.08 10.62 4.89
CA HIS A 77 0.85 9.59 4.46
C HIS A 77 2.07 9.52 5.38
N ALA A 78 2.65 10.66 5.75
CA ALA A 78 3.77 10.71 6.69
C ALA A 78 3.42 10.07 8.05
N GLU A 79 2.21 10.33 8.56
CA GLU A 79 1.74 9.74 9.80
C GLU A 79 1.44 8.23 9.66
N PHE A 80 0.86 7.80 8.53
CA PHE A 80 0.68 6.40 8.17
C PHE A 80 2.01 5.64 8.12
N MET A 81 3.03 6.23 7.48
CA MET A 81 4.38 5.67 7.42
C MET A 81 4.93 5.39 8.83
N ARG A 82 4.75 6.35 9.74
CA ARG A 82 5.23 6.25 11.12
C ARG A 82 4.44 5.23 11.95
N ARG A 83 3.11 5.24 11.87
CA ARG A 83 2.23 4.47 12.75
C ARG A 83 1.94 3.05 12.27
N LYS A 84 1.91 2.83 10.95
CA LYS A 84 1.49 1.55 10.35
C LYS A 84 2.64 0.89 9.60
N VAL A 85 3.31 1.61 8.69
CA VAL A 85 4.30 0.99 7.80
C VAL A 85 5.59 0.60 8.53
N ARG A 86 6.24 1.53 9.24
CA ARG A 86 7.53 1.27 9.91
C ARG A 86 7.48 0.02 10.83
N PRO A 87 6.42 -0.21 11.63
CA PRO A 87 6.27 -1.45 12.40
C PRO A 87 6.19 -2.73 11.56
N MET A 88 5.68 -2.67 10.33
CA MET A 88 5.60 -3.83 9.42
C MET A 88 6.93 -4.16 8.73
N MET A 89 7.92 -3.25 8.79
CA MET A 89 9.22 -3.42 8.11
C MET A 89 10.20 -4.21 8.97
N GLY A 90 10.26 -5.52 8.77
CA GLY A 90 11.16 -6.41 9.51
C GLY A 90 12.63 -6.37 9.04
N ASP A 91 13.55 -6.68 9.96
CA ASP A 91 14.99 -6.66 9.72
C ASP A 91 15.45 -7.61 8.60
N LYS A 92 14.79 -8.76 8.45
CA LYS A 92 15.12 -9.74 7.40
C LYS A 92 14.89 -9.18 6.00
N ALA A 93 13.76 -8.50 5.76
CA ALA A 93 13.46 -7.88 4.48
C ALA A 93 14.46 -6.76 4.17
N ARG A 94 14.78 -5.93 5.18
CA ARG A 94 15.80 -4.88 5.05
C ARG A 94 17.17 -5.44 4.70
N ALA A 95 17.61 -6.49 5.41
CA ALA A 95 18.89 -7.14 5.15
C ALA A 95 18.96 -7.75 3.74
N LEU A 96 17.87 -8.37 3.27
CA LEU A 96 17.80 -8.94 1.92
C LEU A 96 17.93 -7.86 0.83
N VAL A 97 17.18 -6.77 0.93
CA VAL A 97 17.30 -5.67 -0.05
C VAL A 97 18.68 -5.03 0.02
N ALA A 98 19.24 -4.84 1.21
CA ALA A 98 20.59 -4.31 1.39
C ALA A 98 21.66 -5.21 0.75
N GLN A 99 21.49 -6.54 0.82
CA GLN A 99 22.38 -7.51 0.18
C GLN A 99 22.35 -7.37 -1.36
N HIS A 100 21.18 -7.23 -1.97
CA HIS A 100 21.09 -7.03 -3.43
C HIS A 100 21.70 -5.69 -3.85
N LYS A 101 21.44 -4.62 -3.08
CA LYS A 101 22.05 -3.31 -3.33
C LYS A 101 23.58 -3.35 -3.23
N SER A 102 24.14 -4.05 -2.24
CA SER A 102 25.60 -4.17 -2.08
C SER A 102 26.25 -5.03 -3.17
N ALA A 103 25.49 -5.96 -3.76
CA ALA A 103 25.89 -6.73 -4.94
C ALA A 103 25.77 -5.94 -6.27
N ALA A 104 25.38 -4.66 -6.21
CA ALA A 104 25.11 -3.81 -7.37
C ALA A 104 24.01 -4.37 -8.29
N ASP A 105 23.02 -5.07 -7.72
CA ASP A 105 21.81 -5.46 -8.43
C ASP A 105 20.84 -4.26 -8.54
N VAL A 106 20.11 -4.22 -9.65
CA VAL A 106 18.98 -3.29 -9.81
C VAL A 106 17.80 -3.84 -9.03
N CYS A 107 17.38 -3.16 -7.96
CA CYS A 107 16.24 -3.56 -7.14
C CYS A 107 14.97 -2.84 -7.60
N VAL A 108 13.89 -3.58 -7.83
CA VAL A 108 12.58 -3.04 -8.22
C VAL A 108 11.52 -3.64 -7.31
N ILE A 109 10.67 -2.78 -6.75
CA ILE A 109 9.44 -3.21 -6.08
C ILE A 109 8.32 -3.23 -7.13
N ILE A 110 7.66 -4.37 -7.28
CA ILE A 110 6.51 -4.57 -8.15
C ILE A 110 5.33 -4.91 -7.25
N THR A 111 4.35 -4.00 -7.15
CA THR A 111 3.17 -4.15 -6.29
C THR A 111 1.92 -3.64 -7.00
N ALA A 112 0.77 -4.22 -6.65
CA ALA A 112 -0.53 -3.76 -7.09
C ALA A 112 -1.00 -2.50 -6.34
N THR A 113 -0.48 -2.28 -5.12
CA THR A 113 -0.82 -1.13 -4.29
C THR A 113 -0.33 0.16 -4.93
N ASN A 114 -1.21 1.15 -5.01
CA ASN A 114 -0.97 2.37 -5.78
C ASN A 114 0.30 3.12 -5.33
N SER A 115 0.94 3.82 -6.27
CA SER A 115 2.24 4.47 -6.04
C SER A 115 2.20 5.62 -5.03
N PHE A 116 1.04 6.23 -4.77
CA PHE A 116 0.91 7.22 -3.72
C PHE A 116 1.16 6.57 -2.34
N VAL A 117 0.58 5.40 -2.09
CA VAL A 117 0.80 4.64 -0.86
C VAL A 117 2.24 4.09 -0.79
N THR A 118 2.76 3.53 -1.88
CA THR A 118 3.97 2.69 -1.81
C THR A 118 5.29 3.40 -2.10
N ALA A 119 5.30 4.51 -2.83
CA ALA A 119 6.56 5.17 -3.21
C ALA A 119 7.42 5.61 -2.00
N PRO A 120 6.85 6.14 -0.90
CA PRO A 120 7.65 6.43 0.30
C PRO A 120 8.10 5.17 1.05
N ILE A 121 7.35 4.07 0.96
CA ILE A 121 7.74 2.76 1.52
C ILE A 121 8.98 2.23 0.80
N ALA A 122 8.99 2.30 -0.53
CA ALA A 122 10.11 1.87 -1.35
C ALA A 122 11.43 2.60 -1.02
N ARG A 123 11.34 3.88 -0.59
CA ARG A 123 12.52 4.68 -0.19
C ARG A 123 13.10 4.32 1.17
N GLU A 124 12.36 3.57 1.99
CA GLU A 124 12.82 3.13 3.31
C GLU A 124 13.62 1.82 3.26
N PHE A 125 13.62 1.11 2.12
CA PHE A 125 14.49 -0.03 1.84
C PHE A 125 15.72 0.42 1.07
#